data_AF-A0A2R6J8Y0-F1
#
_entry.id   AF-A0A2R6J8Y0-F1
#
_cell.length_a   1.000
_cell.length_b   1.000
_cell.length_c   1.000
_cell.angle_alpha   90.00
_cell.angle_beta   90.00
_cell.angle_gamma   90.00
#
_symmetry.space_group_name_H-M   'P 1'
#
loop_
_entity.id
_entity.type
_entity.pdbx_description
1 polymer ?
#
loop_
_entity_poly.entity_id
_entity_poly.type
_entity_poly.pdbx_seq_one_letter_code
_entity_poly.pdbx_strand_id
1 'polypeptide(L)'
;MDDGSVTAEDPPADAEDGEEWVPMEGLSDDGILLLFAGAACLLAATTAYTRGQPGPVVVFGAAAGAVAIPLFVVDLLSAYVPDFRGHLLVGTAAAVAVGFALPAGHYVNAATFGVGAVLVLWRVVDVEVLDAE
;
A
#
# COMPACT_ATOMS: atom_id res chain seq x y z
N MET A 1 -11.00 48.86 -49.83
CA MET A 1 -10.14 47.67 -49.66
C MET A 1 -9.55 47.83 -48.27
N ASP A 2 -10.30 47.37 -47.27
CA ASP A 2 -9.85 47.24 -45.89
C ASP A 2 -9.10 45.91 -45.79
N ASP A 3 -7.84 45.98 -45.38
CA ASP A 3 -6.97 44.83 -45.12
C ASP A 3 -6.63 44.83 -43.62
N GLY A 4 -6.68 43.65 -43.01
CA GLY A 4 -6.22 43.43 -41.64
C GLY A 4 -7.28 43.03 -40.63
N SER A 5 -8.16 42.07 -40.96
CA SER A 5 -8.98 41.41 -39.94
C SER A 5 -8.17 40.32 -39.20
N VAL A 6 -8.10 40.48 -37.88
CA VAL A 6 -7.74 39.46 -36.86
C VAL A 6 -6.28 39.00 -36.87
N THR A 7 -5.42 39.73 -36.16
CA THR A 7 -4.30 39.11 -35.45
C THR A 7 -4.90 38.29 -34.30
N ALA A 8 -4.91 36.97 -34.44
CA ALA A 8 -5.13 36.08 -33.32
C ALA A 8 -4.08 36.42 -32.25
N GLU A 9 -4.57 36.84 -31.09
CA GLU A 9 -3.78 37.15 -29.91
C GLU A 9 -2.85 35.98 -29.60
N ASP A 10 -1.60 36.29 -29.26
CA ASP A 10 -0.70 35.32 -28.63
C ASP A 10 -1.45 34.67 -27.46
N PRO A 11 -1.48 33.33 -27.36
CA PRO A 11 -2.09 32.68 -26.20
C PRO A 11 -1.36 33.15 -24.94
N PRO A 12 -2.10 33.47 -23.87
CA PRO A 12 -1.50 33.95 -22.63
C PRO A 12 -0.57 32.86 -22.03
N ALA A 13 0.44 33.32 -21.30
CA ALA A 13 1.56 32.54 -20.75
C ALA A 13 1.17 31.70 -19.52
N ASP A 14 0.04 31.04 -19.62
CA ASP A 14 -0.63 30.21 -18.63
C ASP A 14 -1.36 29.05 -19.33
N ALA A 15 -0.68 28.47 -20.34
CA ALA A 15 -0.76 27.03 -20.53
C ALA A 15 -0.20 26.38 -19.25
N GLU A 16 -0.99 26.40 -18.17
CA GLU A 16 -0.97 25.30 -17.24
C GLU A 16 -1.40 24.11 -18.10
N ASP A 17 -0.40 23.41 -18.61
CA ASP A 17 -0.52 22.03 -19.01
C ASP A 17 -1.27 21.37 -17.86
N GLY A 18 -2.56 21.18 -18.07
CA GLY A 18 -3.43 20.46 -17.17
C GLY A 18 -3.01 19.01 -17.22
N GLU A 19 -1.83 18.71 -16.70
CA GLU A 19 -1.42 17.41 -16.19
C GLU A 19 -2.56 17.04 -15.24
N GLU A 20 -3.51 16.28 -15.79
CA GLU A 20 -4.61 15.68 -15.07
C GLU A 20 -3.97 15.02 -13.86
N TRP A 21 -4.27 15.48 -12.65
CA TRP A 21 -3.64 14.94 -11.45
C TRP A 21 -4.00 13.46 -11.37
N VAL A 22 -3.10 12.59 -11.83
CA VAL A 22 -3.26 11.15 -11.73
C VAL A 22 -2.56 10.75 -10.43
N PRO A 23 -3.31 10.48 -9.33
CA PRO A 23 -2.70 10.19 -8.04
C PRO A 23 -1.67 9.06 -8.09
N MET A 24 -1.76 8.18 -9.09
CA MET A 24 -0.91 7.01 -9.26
C MET A 24 0.49 7.32 -9.81
N GLU A 25 0.73 8.49 -10.40
CA GLU A 25 2.06 8.82 -10.96
C GLU A 25 3.13 9.03 -9.88
N GLY A 26 2.72 9.39 -8.66
CA GLY A 26 3.60 9.53 -7.50
C GLY A 26 3.74 8.25 -6.66
N LEU A 27 3.08 7.16 -7.05
CA LEU A 27 3.00 5.95 -6.22
C LEU A 27 4.09 4.95 -6.58
N SER A 28 4.90 4.55 -5.61
CA SER A 28 5.93 3.52 -5.79
C SER A 28 5.33 2.11 -5.79
N ASP A 29 6.03 1.14 -6.39
CA ASP A 29 5.70 -0.28 -6.29
C ASP A 29 5.61 -0.74 -4.82
N ASP A 30 6.46 -0.18 -3.96
CA ASP A 30 6.49 -0.42 -2.52
C ASP A 30 5.22 0.08 -1.82
N GLY A 31 4.74 1.27 -2.18
CA GLY A 31 3.46 1.80 -1.74
C GLY A 31 2.28 0.93 -2.19
N ILE A 32 2.32 0.40 -3.42
CA ILE A 32 1.30 -0.51 -3.94
C ILE A 32 1.26 -1.82 -3.14
N LEU A 33 2.42 -2.42 -2.86
CA LEU A 33 2.52 -3.63 -2.05
C LEU A 33 1.95 -3.43 -0.65
N LEU A 34 2.28 -2.30 -0.01
CA LEU A 34 1.76 -1.93 1.31
C LEU A 34 0.25 -1.71 1.27
N LEU A 35 -0.29 -1.06 0.24
CA LEU A 35 -1.73 -0.89 0.08
C LEU A 35 -2.46 -2.24 0.05
N PHE A 36 -2.03 -3.14 -0.84
CA PHE A 36 -2.67 -4.44 -0.98
C PHE A 36 -2.54 -5.30 0.27
N ALA A 37 -1.35 -5.39 0.85
CA ALA A 37 -1.14 -6.15 2.08
C ALA A 37 -1.92 -5.55 3.26
N GLY A 38 -1.91 -4.22 3.40
CA GLY A 38 -2.65 -3.50 4.42
C GLY A 38 -4.16 -3.69 4.32
N ALA A 39 -4.72 -3.50 3.12
CA ALA A 39 -6.15 -3.69 2.87
C ALA A 39 -6.57 -5.14 3.12
N ALA A 40 -5.80 -6.12 2.64
CA ALA A 40 -6.05 -7.53 2.89
C ALA A 40 -6.05 -7.86 4.40
N CYS A 41 -5.06 -7.33 5.14
CA CYS A 41 -4.98 -7.53 6.58
C CYS A 41 -6.13 -6.87 7.34
N LEU A 42 -6.55 -5.66 6.97
CA LEU A 42 -7.71 -4.99 7.59
C LEU A 42 -9.01 -5.74 7.32
N LEU A 43 -9.22 -6.20 6.09
CA LEU A 43 -10.39 -7.01 5.73
C LEU A 43 -10.42 -8.33 6.50
N ALA A 44 -9.30 -9.03 6.58
CA ALA A 44 -9.18 -10.27 7.34
C ALA A 44 -9.34 -10.05 8.85
N ALA A 45 -8.79 -8.97 9.41
CA ALA A 45 -8.94 -8.60 10.83
C ALA A 45 -10.40 -8.23 11.16
N THR A 46 -11.07 -7.48 10.30
CA THR A 46 -12.49 -7.14 10.46
C THR A 46 -13.36 -8.39 10.37
N THR A 47 -13.05 -9.29 9.43
CA THR A 47 -13.71 -10.60 9.33
C THR A 47 -13.46 -11.46 10.57
N ALA A 48 -12.22 -11.48 11.07
CA ALA A 48 -11.86 -12.17 12.31
C ALA A 48 -12.66 -11.63 13.50
N TYR A 49 -12.77 -10.32 13.64
CA TYR A 49 -13.53 -9.65 14.69
C TYR A 49 -15.02 -10.00 14.63
N THR A 50 -15.64 -9.84 13.46
CA THR A 50 -17.07 -10.13 13.25
C THR A 50 -17.42 -11.61 13.43
N ARG A 51 -16.46 -12.51 13.21
CA ARG A 51 -16.61 -13.97 13.40
C ARG A 51 -16.20 -14.44 14.79
N GLY A 52 -15.81 -13.54 15.71
CA GLY A 52 -15.41 -13.90 17.06
C GLY A 52 -14.13 -14.73 17.15
N GLN A 53 -13.18 -14.53 16.24
CA GLN A 53 -11.88 -15.22 16.27
C GLN A 53 -11.01 -14.75 17.44
N PRO A 54 -9.93 -15.49 17.79
CA PRO A 54 -9.05 -15.12 18.89
C PRO A 54 -8.52 -13.69 18.77
N GLY A 55 -8.51 -12.96 19.89
CA GLY A 55 -8.05 -11.57 19.97
C GLY A 55 -6.70 -11.29 19.27
N PRO A 56 -5.67 -12.15 19.42
CA PRO A 56 -4.40 -11.96 18.73
C PRO A 56 -4.54 -11.88 17.20
N VAL A 57 -5.41 -12.69 16.58
CA VAL A 57 -5.61 -12.68 15.12
C VAL A 57 -6.11 -11.30 14.67
N VAL A 58 -7.08 -10.74 15.40
CA VAL A 58 -7.64 -9.42 15.12
C VAL A 58 -6.60 -8.32 15.33
N VAL A 59 -5.91 -8.34 16.47
CA VAL A 59 -4.96 -7.28 16.85
C VAL A 59 -3.78 -7.22 15.90
N PHE A 60 -3.15 -8.36 15.59
CA PHE A 60 -1.98 -8.36 14.70
C PHE A 60 -2.37 -8.06 13.25
N GLY A 61 -3.52 -8.56 12.78
CA GLY A 61 -4.03 -8.21 11.46
C GLY A 61 -4.38 -6.71 11.33
N ALA A 62 -5.03 -6.14 12.35
CA ALA A 62 -5.34 -4.71 12.38
C ALA A 62 -4.07 -3.86 12.49
N ALA A 63 -3.08 -4.30 13.27
CA ALA A 63 -1.79 -3.61 13.38
C ALA A 63 -1.04 -3.58 12.05
N ALA A 64 -0.99 -4.70 11.31
CA ALA A 64 -0.40 -4.73 9.97
C ALA A 64 -1.05 -3.69 9.05
N GLY A 65 -2.38 -3.62 9.04
CA GLY A 65 -3.12 -2.60 8.31
C GLY A 65 -2.85 -1.17 8.77
N ALA A 66 -2.84 -0.95 10.08
CA ALA A 66 -2.64 0.36 10.68
C ALA A 66 -1.24 0.94 10.42
N VAL A 67 -0.24 0.10 10.15
CA VAL A 67 1.09 0.53 9.72
C VAL A 67 1.16 0.71 8.20
N ALA A 68 0.59 -0.23 7.44
CA ALA A 68 0.69 -0.24 5.98
C ALA A 68 -0.03 0.94 5.32
N ILE A 69 -1.25 1.28 5.76
CA ILE A 69 -2.06 2.32 5.12
C ILE A 69 -1.41 3.72 5.28
N PRO A 70 -0.94 4.15 6.46
CA PRO A 70 -0.23 5.42 6.56
C PRO A 70 1.03 5.50 5.70
N LEU A 71 1.81 4.42 5.61
CA LEU A 71 3.01 4.40 4.75
C LEU A 71 2.64 4.55 3.26
N PHE A 72 1.61 3.84 2.81
CA PHE A 72 1.04 4.02 1.47
C PHE A 72 0.57 5.48 1.24
N VAL A 73 -0.13 6.08 2.20
CA VAL A 73 -0.62 7.46 2.08
C VAL A 73 0.54 8.46 2.01
N VAL A 74 1.60 8.22 2.80
CA VAL A 74 2.80 9.08 2.77
C VAL A 74 3.50 8.96 1.42
N ASP A 75 3.66 7.76 0.88
CA ASP A 75 4.22 7.53 -0.46
C ASP A 75 3.41 8.30 -1.52
N LEU A 76 2.10 8.09 -1.54
CA LEU A 76 1.17 8.74 -2.47
C LEU A 76 1.24 10.27 -2.43
N LEU A 77 1.36 10.87 -1.24
CA LEU A 77 1.26 12.32 -1.07
C LEU A 77 2.60 13.06 -1.12
N SER A 78 3.71 12.36 -0.92
CA SER A 78 5.03 13.00 -0.77
C SER A 78 6.11 12.41 -1.67
N ALA A 79 5.78 11.41 -2.51
CA ALA A 79 6.74 10.63 -3.29
C ALA A 79 7.85 10.01 -2.41
N TYR A 80 7.55 9.79 -1.13
CA TYR A 80 8.45 9.16 -0.18
C TYR A 80 8.34 7.65 -0.33
N VAL A 81 9.36 7.04 -0.92
CA VAL A 81 9.43 5.58 -1.06
C VAL A 81 9.56 4.94 0.34
N PRO A 82 8.61 4.07 0.74
CA PRO A 82 8.63 3.42 2.05
C PRO A 82 9.88 2.56 2.25
N ASP A 83 10.51 2.66 3.42
CA ASP A 83 11.72 1.89 3.72
C ASP A 83 11.44 0.39 3.98
N PHE A 84 12.52 -0.40 4.05
CA PHE A 84 12.45 -1.83 4.34
C PHE A 84 11.84 -2.13 5.73
N ARG A 85 11.95 -1.19 6.68
CA ARG A 85 11.44 -1.38 8.05
C ARG A 85 9.92 -1.37 8.06
N GLY A 86 9.30 -0.51 7.25
CA GLY A 86 7.86 -0.50 7.05
C GLY A 86 7.33 -1.86 6.57
N HIS A 87 7.96 -2.42 5.53
CA HIS A 87 7.62 -3.74 5.00
C HIS A 87 7.83 -4.86 6.03
N LEU A 88 8.95 -4.83 6.76
CA LEU A 88 9.25 -5.81 7.81
C LEU A 88 8.22 -5.77 8.94
N LEU A 89 7.81 -4.58 9.39
CA LEU A 89 6.80 -4.43 10.45
C LEU A 89 5.44 -4.99 10.01
N VAL A 90 4.97 -4.61 8.82
CA VAL A 90 3.70 -5.10 8.27
C VAL A 90 3.75 -6.62 8.07
N GLY A 91 4.82 -7.10 7.46
CA GLY A 91 5.01 -8.53 7.19
C GLY A 91 5.09 -9.38 8.44
N THR A 92 5.81 -8.92 9.46
CA THR A 92 5.93 -9.62 10.74
C THR A 92 4.59 -9.66 11.47
N ALA A 93 3.86 -8.55 11.52
CA ALA A 93 2.54 -8.51 12.15
C ALA A 93 1.56 -9.46 11.43
N ALA A 94 1.54 -9.45 10.10
CA ALA A 94 0.73 -10.37 9.31
C ALA A 94 1.13 -11.84 9.56
N ALA A 95 2.43 -12.16 9.60
CA ALA A 95 2.92 -13.51 9.88
C ALA A 95 2.53 -14.00 11.30
N VAL A 96 2.57 -13.12 12.30
CA VAL A 96 2.12 -13.44 13.65
C VAL A 96 0.61 -13.75 13.65
N ALA A 97 -0.20 -12.99 12.90
CA ALA A 97 -1.63 -13.27 12.76
C ALA A 97 -1.89 -14.65 12.13
N VAL A 98 -1.09 -15.07 11.14
CA VAL A 98 -1.12 -16.43 10.58
C VAL A 98 -0.85 -17.49 11.66
N GLY A 99 0.18 -17.27 12.48
CA GLY A 99 0.57 -18.18 13.56
C GLY A 99 -0.55 -18.44 14.57
N PHE A 100 -1.42 -17.45 14.82
CA PHE A 100 -2.59 -17.62 15.66
C PHE A 100 -3.83 -18.14 14.91
N ALA A 101 -3.98 -17.83 13.63
CA ALA A 101 -5.13 -18.24 12.83
C ALA A 101 -5.09 -19.74 12.46
N LEU A 102 -3.91 -20.30 12.19
CA LEU A 102 -3.76 -21.70 11.76
C LEU A 102 -4.19 -22.71 12.84
N PRO A 103 -3.70 -22.65 14.10
CA PRO A 103 -4.11 -23.60 15.14
C PRO A 103 -5.59 -23.50 15.50
N ALA A 104 -6.20 -22.32 15.26
CA ALA A 104 -7.61 -22.07 15.49
C ALA A 104 -8.52 -22.53 14.33
N GLY A 105 -7.95 -23.09 13.25
CA GLY A 105 -8.71 -23.59 12.10
C GLY A 105 -9.28 -22.47 11.20
N HIS A 106 -8.75 -21.25 11.28
CA HIS A 106 -9.23 -20.10 10.52
C HIS A 106 -8.46 -19.94 9.19
N TYR A 107 -8.54 -20.96 8.34
CA TYR A 107 -7.70 -21.09 7.15
C TYR A 107 -7.83 -19.95 6.13
N VAL A 108 -9.03 -19.40 5.95
CA VAL A 108 -9.23 -18.28 5.01
C VAL A 108 -8.48 -17.04 5.49
N ASN A 109 -8.63 -16.68 6.77
CA ASN A 109 -7.91 -15.54 7.33
C ASN A 109 -6.40 -15.80 7.38
N ALA A 110 -5.98 -17.01 7.75
CA ALA A 110 -4.58 -17.41 7.70
C ALA A 110 -3.99 -17.28 6.28
N ALA A 111 -4.74 -17.68 5.26
CA ALA A 111 -4.32 -17.49 3.87
C ALA A 111 -4.23 -16.01 3.50
N THR A 112 -5.22 -15.19 3.86
CA THR A 112 -5.21 -13.75 3.56
C THR A 112 -4.04 -13.03 4.24
N PHE A 113 -3.81 -13.29 5.53
CA PHE A 113 -2.65 -12.74 6.25
C PHE A 113 -1.34 -13.28 5.67
N GLY A 114 -1.29 -14.55 5.28
CA GLY A 114 -0.11 -15.17 4.68
C GLY A 114 0.25 -14.54 3.34
N VAL A 115 -0.72 -14.31 2.46
CA VAL A 115 -0.51 -13.60 1.20
C VAL A 115 -0.02 -12.17 1.47
N GLY A 116 -0.66 -11.45 2.40
CA GLY A 116 -0.22 -10.11 2.80
C GLY A 116 1.23 -10.10 3.30
N ALA A 117 1.60 -11.07 4.15
CA ALA A 117 2.96 -11.22 4.67
C ALA A 117 3.97 -11.52 3.55
N VAL A 118 3.65 -12.45 2.64
CA VAL A 118 4.53 -12.81 1.53
C VAL A 118 4.78 -11.61 0.62
N LEU A 119 3.74 -10.85 0.27
CA LEU A 119 3.85 -9.68 -0.60
C LEU A 119 4.87 -8.66 -0.08
N VAL A 120 4.83 -8.34 1.20
CA VAL A 120 5.72 -7.32 1.78
C VAL A 120 7.06 -7.88 2.25
N LEU A 121 7.12 -9.13 2.72
CA LEU A 121 8.39 -9.74 3.15
C LEU A 121 9.26 -10.14 1.96
N TRP A 122 8.67 -10.46 0.81
CA TRP A 122 9.44 -10.70 -0.42
C TRP A 122 10.27 -9.46 -0.77
N ARG A 123 9.69 -8.26 -0.62
CA ARG A 123 10.41 -7.01 -0.86
C ARG A 123 11.60 -6.81 0.08
N VAL A 124 11.50 -7.24 1.33
CA VAL A 124 12.62 -7.21 2.28
C VAL A 124 13.78 -8.09 1.78
N VAL A 125 13.46 -9.29 1.27
CA VAL A 125 14.49 -10.20 0.70
C VAL A 125 15.15 -9.57 -0.52
N ASP A 126 14.37 -8.96 -1.40
CA ASP A 126 14.88 -8.31 -2.61
C ASP A 126 15.90 -7.22 -2.27
N VAL A 127 15.57 -6.33 -1.32
CA VAL A 127 16.43 -5.21 -0.90
C VAL A 127 17.68 -5.67 -0.12
N GLU A 128 17.53 -6.60 0.82
CA GLU A 128 18.64 -6.99 1.72
C GLU A 128 19.54 -8.10 1.15
N VAL A 129 19.01 -8.95 0.26
CA VAL A 129 19.71 -10.16 -0.21
C VAL A 129 20.14 -10.04 -1.67
N LEU A 130 19.32 -9.43 -2.55
CA LEU A 130 19.59 -9.41 -3.99
C LEU A 130 20.24 -8.11 -4.46
N ASP A 131 19.86 -6.96 -3.91
CA ASP A 131 20.52 -5.66 -4.19
C ASP A 131 21.85 -5.47 -3.44
N ALA A 132 22.22 -6.42 -2.58
CA ALA A 132 23.49 -6.42 -1.85
C ALA A 132 24.65 -7.11 -2.60
N GLU A 133 24.40 -7.71 -3.76
CA GLU A 133 25.38 -8.34 -4.67
C GLU A 133 25.82 -7.39 -5.81
#